data_AF-A0A662FV72-F1
#
_entry.id   AF-A0A662FV72-F1
#
_cell.length_a   1.000
_cell.length_b   1.000
_cell.length_c   1.000
_cell.angle_alpha   90.00
_cell.angle_beta   90.00
_cell.angle_gamma   90.00
#
_symmetry.space_group_name_H-M   'P 1'
#
loop_
_entity.id
_entity.type
_entity.pdbx_description
1 polymer ?
#
loop_
_entity_poly.entity_id
_entity_poly.type
_entity_poly.pdbx_seq_one_letter_code
_entity_poly.pdbx_strand_id
1 'polypeptide(L)'
;MPKVFDVGRICVKVAGREAGRKCVVVDIVDDKFVVVTGPKQLTGVKRRRANVKHLEPLPKKIVINKGASDEEVLQALEKEGLLDFMREPVKPELTIGFQ
;
A
#
# COMPACT_ATOMS: atom_id res chain seq x y z
N MET A 1 -8.12 18.29 7.59
CA MET A 1 -7.38 17.13 8.11
C MET A 1 -6.56 16.55 6.99
N PRO A 2 -5.23 16.39 7.10
CA PRO A 2 -4.49 15.62 6.10
C PRO A 2 -5.08 14.22 6.11
N LYS A 3 -5.73 13.81 5.00
CA LYS A 3 -6.10 12.42 4.79
C LYS A 3 -4.78 11.67 4.68
N VAL A 4 -4.37 11.07 5.79
CA VAL A 4 -3.14 10.27 5.87
C VAL A 4 -3.12 9.18 4.78
N PHE A 5 -4.32 8.76 4.36
CA PHE A 5 -4.57 7.87 3.24
C PHE A 5 -5.28 8.63 2.11
N ASP A 6 -4.56 8.84 1.01
CA ASP A 6 -5.10 9.34 -0.25
C ASP A 6 -4.94 8.27 -1.34
N VAL A 7 -5.70 8.42 -2.43
CA VAL A 7 -5.50 7.60 -3.63
C VAL A 7 -4.06 7.79 -4.14
N GLY A 8 -3.39 6.68 -4.44
CA GLY A 8 -1.99 6.63 -4.82
C GLY A 8 -1.00 6.66 -3.66
N ARG A 9 -1.45 6.73 -2.41
CA ARG A 9 -0.55 6.62 -1.25
C ARG A 9 0.01 5.20 -1.16
N ILE A 10 1.32 5.09 -0.98
CA ILE A 10 1.97 3.79 -0.72
C ILE A 10 1.88 3.51 0.77
N CYS A 11 1.52 2.29 1.13
CA CYS A 11 1.44 1.81 2.50
C CYS A 11 2.18 0.49 2.63
N VAL A 12 2.58 0.14 3.85
CA VAL A 12 3.02 -1.21 4.19
C VAL A 12 1.99 -1.88 5.07
N LYS A 13 1.75 -3.16 4.86
CA LYS A 13 0.96 -3.96 5.81
C LYS A 13 1.81 -4.27 7.02
N VAL A 14 1.37 -3.83 8.19
CA VAL A 14 2.05 -4.13 9.46
C VAL A 14 1.63 -5.48 10.04
N ALA A 15 0.46 -6.00 9.64
CA ALA A 15 -0.12 -7.22 10.22
C ALA A 15 -0.73 -8.17 9.18
N GLY A 16 -0.78 -9.47 9.52
CA GLY A 16 -1.40 -10.55 8.75
C GLY A 16 -0.43 -11.34 7.86
N ARG A 17 -0.97 -12.20 6.99
CA ARG A 17 -0.18 -13.06 6.08
C ARG A 17 0.70 -12.30 5.08
N GLU A 18 0.38 -11.03 4.86
CA GLU A 18 1.10 -10.13 3.96
C GLU A 18 1.85 -9.04 4.72
N ALA A 19 2.09 -9.24 6.03
CA ALA A 19 2.87 -8.30 6.82
C ALA A 19 4.27 -8.08 6.20
N GLY A 20 4.75 -6.84 6.23
CA GLY A 20 6.00 -6.41 5.61
C GLY A 20 5.92 -6.16 4.10
N ARG A 21 4.78 -6.43 3.45
CA ARG A 21 4.59 -6.16 2.02
C ARG A 21 4.00 -4.79 1.80
N LYS A 22 4.48 -4.13 0.75
CA LYS A 22 3.99 -2.82 0.32
C LYS A 22 2.78 -2.95 -0.60
N CYS A 23 1.91 -1.96 -0.54
CA CYS A 23 0.71 -1.84 -1.36
C CYS A 23 0.40 -0.37 -1.65
N VAL A 24 -0.44 -0.13 -2.63
CA VAL A 24 -0.93 1.20 -3.02
C VAL A 24 -2.43 1.26 -2.75
N VAL A 25 -2.88 2.39 -2.21
CA VAL A 25 -4.31 2.70 -2.07
C VAL A 25 -4.86 3.11 -3.43
N VAL A 26 -5.81 2.34 -3.97
CA VAL A 26 -6.48 2.65 -5.25
C VAL A 26 -7.84 3.29 -5.05
N ASP A 27 -8.47 3.04 -3.91
CA ASP A 27 -9.78 3.59 -3.58
C ASP A 27 -9.97 3.75 -2.07
N ILE A 28 -10.80 4.71 -1.68
CA ILE A 28 -11.18 4.99 -0.30
C ILE A 28 -12.67 4.68 -0.20
N VAL A 29 -13.01 3.64 0.56
CA VAL A 29 -14.40 3.20 0.74
C VAL A 29 -15.08 4.05 1.81
N ASP A 30 -14.40 4.19 2.95
CA ASP A 30 -14.84 4.96 4.12
C ASP A 30 -13.61 5.37 4.96
N ASP A 31 -13.83 5.96 6.13
CA ASP A 31 -12.74 6.43 7.01
C ASP A 31 -11.89 5.31 7.62
N LYS A 32 -12.39 4.07 7.63
CA LYS A 32 -11.74 2.90 8.25
C LYS A 32 -11.21 1.90 7.22
N PHE A 33 -11.72 1.93 6.00
CA PHE A 33 -11.46 0.93 4.98
C PHE A 33 -11.08 1.57 3.65
N VAL A 34 -10.01 1.04 3.09
CA VAL A 34 -9.48 1.42 1.78
C VAL A 34 -9.35 0.18 0.91
N VAL A 35 -9.44 0.36 -0.40
CA VAL A 35 -9.07 -0.68 -1.36
C VAL A 35 -7.60 -0.49 -1.68
N VAL A 36 -6.82 -1.53 -1.44
CA VAL A 36 -5.40 -1.56 -1.78
C VAL A 36 -5.16 -2.55 -2.90
N THR A 37 -4.17 -2.26 -3.73
CA THR A 37 -3.59 -3.23 -4.67
C THR A 37 -2.09 -3.28 -4.52
N GLY A 38 -1.50 -4.43 -4.77
CA GLY A 38 -0.07 -4.58 -4.99
C GLY A 38 0.10 -5.53 -6.16
N PRO A 39 0.60 -5.08 -7.31
CA PRO A 39 0.69 -5.92 -8.50
C PRO A 39 1.28 -7.28 -8.13
N LYS A 40 0.59 -8.37 -8.47
CA LYS A 40 0.93 -9.72 -7.99
C LYS A 40 2.36 -10.11 -8.35
N GLN A 41 2.86 -9.57 -9.46
CA GLN A 41 4.23 -9.72 -9.96
C GLN A 41 5.28 -8.98 -9.11
N LEU A 42 4.90 -7.97 -8.33
CA LEU A 42 5.79 -7.15 -7.50
C LEU A 42 5.77 -7.59 -6.04
N THR A 43 4.61 -7.46 -5.39
CA THR A 43 4.48 -7.69 -3.93
C THR A 43 3.63 -8.92 -3.61
N GLY A 44 2.88 -9.43 -4.57
CA GLY A 44 1.95 -10.53 -4.36
C GLY A 44 0.73 -10.14 -3.52
N VAL A 45 0.48 -8.84 -3.29
CA VAL A 45 -0.66 -8.36 -2.49
C VAL A 45 -1.92 -8.29 -3.33
N LYS A 46 -2.86 -9.21 -3.11
CA LYS A 46 -4.11 -9.20 -3.89
C LYS A 46 -4.92 -7.94 -3.65
N ARG A 47 -5.54 -7.41 -4.71
CA ARG A 47 -6.52 -6.33 -4.65
C ARG A 47 -7.64 -6.70 -3.68
N ARG A 48 -7.74 -5.97 -2.57
CA ARG A 48 -8.72 -6.26 -1.52
C ARG A 48 -9.01 -5.02 -0.68
N ARG A 49 -10.16 -5.04 -0.01
CA ARG A 49 -10.48 -4.09 1.05
C ARG A 49 -9.59 -4.39 2.26
N ALA A 50 -8.92 -3.36 2.78
CA ALA A 50 -8.05 -3.42 3.94
C ALA A 50 -8.45 -2.35 4.95
N ASN A 51 -8.30 -2.67 6.23
CA ASN A 51 -8.53 -1.71 7.29
C ASN A 51 -7.30 -0.79 7.42
N VAL A 52 -7.52 0.52 7.49
CA VAL A 52 -6.46 1.52 7.64
C VAL A 52 -5.61 1.31 8.90
N LYS A 53 -6.15 0.68 9.96
CA LYS A 53 -5.39 0.33 11.17
C LYS A 53 -4.24 -0.67 10.93
N HIS A 54 -4.32 -1.47 9.87
CA HIS A 54 -3.30 -2.47 9.54
C HIS A 54 -2.36 -1.98 8.43
N LEU A 55 -2.51 -0.72 8.02
CA LEU A 55 -1.73 -0.10 6.98
C LEU A 55 -0.93 1.03 7.62
N GLU A 56 0.36 1.02 7.38
CA GLU A 56 1.21 2.13 7.76
C GLU A 56 1.57 2.94 6.51
N PRO A 57 1.19 4.22 6.46
CA PRO A 57 1.41 5.09 5.31
C PRO A 57 2.90 5.41 5.18
N LEU A 58 3.46 5.25 3.99
CA LEU A 58 4.84 5.63 3.68
C LEU A 58 4.87 7.06 3.12
N PRO A 59 5.99 7.79 3.21
CA PRO A 59 6.11 9.15 2.70
C PRO A 59 5.94 9.25 1.17
N LYS A 60 6.07 8.13 0.46
CA LYS A 60 5.93 8.04 -1.01
C LYS A 60 4.48 8.01 -1.46
N LYS A 61 4.21 8.62 -2.60
CA LYS A 61 2.90 8.67 -3.27
C LYS A 61 3.12 8.57 -4.76
N ILE A 62 2.23 7.87 -5.44
CA ILE A 62 2.14 7.88 -6.90
C ILE A 62 0.87 8.61 -7.33
N VAL A 63 0.87 9.17 -8.53
CA VAL A 63 -0.31 9.83 -9.08
C VAL A 63 -1.11 8.80 -9.89
N ILE A 64 -2.27 8.40 -9.38
CA ILE A 64 -3.22 7.50 -10.05
C ILE A 64 -4.65 7.98 -9.85
N ASN A 65 -5.54 7.57 -10.74
CA ASN A 65 -6.97 7.84 -10.62
C ASN A 65 -7.64 6.89 -9.63
N LYS A 66 -8.77 7.34 -9.06
CA LYS A 66 -9.61 6.51 -8.19
C LYS A 66 -10.08 5.28 -8.96
N GLY A 67 -9.83 4.10 -8.41
CA GLY A 67 -10.24 2.84 -9.02
C GLY A 67 -9.29 2.28 -10.09
N ALA A 68 -8.09 2.85 -10.24
CA ALA A 68 -7.08 2.42 -11.21
C ALA A 68 -6.91 0.90 -11.31
N SER A 69 -6.68 0.41 -12.52
CA SER A 69 -6.40 -1.00 -12.79
C SER A 69 -5.00 -1.40 -12.30
N ASP A 70 -4.73 -2.70 -12.19
CA ASP A 70 -3.42 -3.18 -11.75
C ASP A 70 -2.30 -2.77 -12.74
N GLU A 71 -2.65 -2.61 -14.02
CA GLU A 71 -1.75 -2.15 -15.09
C GLU A 71 -1.40 -0.67 -14.94
N GLU A 72 -2.40 0.18 -14.69
CA GLU A 72 -2.17 1.62 -14.46
C GLU A 72 -1.28 1.85 -13.22
N VAL A 73 -1.52 1.09 -12.15
CA VAL A 73 -0.69 1.15 -10.95
C VAL A 73 0.74 0.70 -11.24
N LEU A 74 0.94 -0.34 -12.05
CA LEU A 74 2.27 -0.81 -12.44
C LEU A 74 3.02 0.25 -13.26
N GLN A 75 2.36 0.85 -14.25
CA GLN A 75 2.93 1.93 -15.06
C GLN A 75 3.27 3.17 -14.23
N ALA A 76 2.41 3.55 -13.28
CA ALA A 76 2.68 4.68 -12.38
C ALA A 76 3.88 4.40 -11.46
N LEU A 77 4.01 3.17 -10.96
CA LEU A 77 5.17 2.75 -10.17
C LEU A 77 6.46 2.71 -10.99
N GLU A 78 6.38 2.31 -12.26
CA GLU A 78 7.51 2.31 -13.19
C GLU A 78 7.97 3.74 -13.52
N LYS A 79 7.03 4.64 -13.81
CA LYS A 79 7.31 6.08 -14.06
C LYS A 79 8.00 6.76 -12.88
N GLU A 80 7.62 6.39 -11.67
CA GLU A 80 8.20 6.93 -10.43
C GLU A 80 9.48 6.18 -9.99
N GLY A 81 9.88 5.12 -10.71
CA GLY A 81 11.06 4.32 -10.36
C GLY A 81 10.93 3.58 -9.03
N LEU A 82 9.70 3.24 -8.61
CA LEU A 82 9.40 2.64 -7.31
C LEU A 82 9.21 1.12 -7.35
N LEU A 83 9.53 0.47 -8.47
CA LEU A 83 9.37 -0.97 -8.65
C LEU A 83 10.24 -1.77 -7.66
N ASP A 84 11.54 -1.44 -7.56
CA ASP A 84 12.45 -2.08 -6.60
C ASP A 84 12.04 -1.79 -5.17
N PHE A 85 11.61 -0.55 -4.90
CA PHE A 85 11.10 -0.16 -3.60
C PHE A 85 9.88 -1.01 -3.19
N MET A 86 8.97 -1.31 -4.12
CA MET A 86 7.83 -2.17 -3.85
C MET A 86 8.25 -3.62 -3.59
N ARG A 87 9.21 -4.15 -4.34
CA ARG A 87 9.69 -5.54 -4.19
C ARG A 87 10.36 -5.80 -2.86
N GLU A 88 11.06 -4.81 -2.32
CA GLU A 88 11.79 -4.96 -1.07
C GLU A 88 10.82 -5.13 0.11
N PRO A 89 10.77 -6.32 0.74
CA PRO A 89 9.95 -6.53 1.92
C PRO A 89 10.54 -5.72 3.07
N VAL A 90 9.71 -4.89 3.69
CA VAL A 90 10.10 -4.23 4.93
C VAL A 90 9.91 -5.24 6.03
N LYS A 91 10.95 -5.53 6.82
CA LYS A 91 10.73 -6.22 8.09
C LYS A 91 10.00 -5.21 8.97
N PRO A 92 8.72 -5.39 9.32
CA PRO A 92 8.14 -4.55 10.36
C PRO A 92 9.01 -4.77 11.59
N GLU A 93 9.65 -3.70 12.09
CA GLU A 93 10.22 -3.74 13.42
C GLU A 93 9.05 -3.96 14.36
N LEU A 94 8.84 -5.21 14.76
CA LEU A 94 8.05 -5.51 15.94
C LEU A 94 8.81 -4.82 17.07
N THR A 95 8.45 -3.58 17.42
CA THR A 95 8.65 -3.11 18.77
C THR A 95 7.85 -4.07 19.62
N ILE A 96 8.55 -5.09 20.15
CA ILE A 96 8.04 -5.96 21.19
C ILE A 96 7.88 -5.05 22.41
N GLY A 97 6.78 -4.32 22.45
CA GLY A 97 6.32 -3.62 23.64
C GLY A 97 5.79 -4.66 24.61
N PHE A 98 6.70 -5.38 25.28
CA PHE A 98 6.41 -5.80 26.64
C PHE A 98 6.46 -4.51 27.47
N GLN A 99 5.30 -3.94 27.73
CA GLN A 99 5.11 -3.07 28.89
C GLN A 99 3.72 -3.30 29.46
#